data_AF-A0A410MDL6-F1
#
_entry.id   AF-A0A410MDL6-F1
#
_cell.length_a   1.000
_cell.length_b   1.000
_cell.length_c   1.000
_cell.angle_alpha   90.00
_cell.angle_beta   90.00
_cell.angle_gamma   90.00
#
_symmetry.space_group_name_H-M   'P 1'
#
loop_
_entity.id
_entity.type
_entity.pdbx_description
1 polymer ?
#
loop_
_entity_poly.entity_id
_entity_poly.type
_entity_poly.pdbx_seq_one_letter_code
_entity_poly.pdbx_strand_id
1 'polypeptide(L)'
;MDLNERLITQGYDHIDILLIDEEANQTTVADITLHKVTDLEYKLYLDPETITYHFDVDDPYFEANQKDDLGNDKKVKGFILEW
;
A
#
# COMPACT_ATOMS: atom_id res chain seq x y z
N MET A 1 -0.72 1.89 14.41
CA MET A 1 0.20 0.93 13.79
C MET A 1 -0.09 1.01 12.33
N ASP A 2 0.66 1.92 11.73
CA ASP A 2 0.47 2.39 10.38
C ASP A 2 1.11 1.37 9.42
N LEU A 3 0.79 1.42 8.13
CA LEU A 3 1.22 0.46 7.11
C LEU A 3 2.74 0.30 7.13
N ASN A 4 3.46 1.41 7.27
CA ASN A 4 4.92 1.42 7.38
C ASN A 4 5.43 0.62 8.59
N GLU A 5 4.91 0.89 9.80
CA GLU A 5 5.34 0.20 11.02
C GLU A 5 5.06 -1.31 10.96
N ARG A 6 3.92 -1.69 10.38
CA ARG A 6 3.54 -3.09 10.19
C ARG A 6 4.51 -3.80 9.25
N LEU A 7 4.87 -3.15 8.13
CA LEU A 7 5.81 -3.72 7.16
C LEU A 7 7.21 -3.88 7.77
N ILE A 8 7.71 -2.87 8.47
CA ILE A 8 8.99 -2.95 9.20
C ILE A 8 8.97 -4.10 10.23
N THR A 9 7.85 -4.29 10.93
CA THR A 9 7.70 -5.38 11.92
C THR A 9 7.74 -6.76 11.27
N GLN A 10 7.26 -6.89 10.02
CA GLN A 10 7.35 -8.13 9.25
C GLN A 10 8.76 -8.40 8.69
N GLY A 11 9.68 -7.43 8.78
CA GLY A 11 11.06 -7.55 8.34
C GLY A 11 11.37 -6.88 7.00
N TYR A 12 10.39 -6.21 6.38
CA TYR A 12 10.59 -5.48 5.14
C TYR A 12 11.45 -4.23 5.37
N ASP A 13 12.32 -3.90 4.41
CA ASP A 13 13.14 -2.66 4.40
C ASP A 13 12.93 -1.86 3.10
N HIS A 14 13.12 -2.54 1.96
CA HIS A 14 12.88 -2.00 0.62
C HIS A 14 11.77 -2.79 -0.08
N ILE A 15 10.72 -2.10 -0.52
CA ILE A 15 9.59 -2.74 -1.19
C ILE A 15 9.15 -1.96 -2.43
N ASP A 16 8.51 -2.66 -3.34
CA ASP A 16 7.65 -2.10 -4.37
C ASP A 16 6.19 -2.39 -4.00
N ILE A 17 5.28 -1.50 -4.36
CA ILE A 17 3.84 -1.68 -4.16
C ILE A 17 3.14 -1.65 -5.51
N LEU A 18 2.50 -2.77 -5.88
CA LEU A 18 1.62 -2.83 -7.04
C LEU A 18 0.19 -2.55 -6.62
N LEU A 19 -0.33 -1.38 -6.99
CA LEU A 19 -1.73 -0.99 -6.77
C LEU A 19 -2.58 -1.42 -7.97
N ILE A 20 -3.69 -2.09 -7.69
CA ILE A 20 -4.70 -2.47 -8.68
C ILE A 20 -6.05 -1.91 -8.22
N ASP A 21 -6.72 -1.13 -9.09
CA ASP A 21 -8.07 -0.61 -8.81
C ASP A 21 -9.19 -1.50 -9.35
N GLU A 22 -10.45 -1.11 -9.09
CA GLU A 22 -11.64 -1.85 -9.52
C GLU A 22 -11.79 -1.96 -11.05
N GLU A 23 -11.18 -1.05 -11.80
CA GLU A 23 -11.15 -1.09 -13.27
C GLU A 23 -9.98 -1.93 -13.82
N ALA A 24 -9.25 -2.61 -12.93
CA ALA A 24 -8.04 -3.37 -13.21
C ALA A 24 -6.88 -2.52 -13.78
N ASN A 25 -6.89 -1.20 -13.55
CA ASN A 25 -5.73 -0.39 -13.83
C ASN A 25 -4.64 -0.70 -12.80
N GLN A 26 -3.41 -0.78 -13.30
CA GLN A 26 -2.24 -1.13 -12.49
C GLN A 26 -1.30 0.06 -12.38
N THR A 27 -0.91 0.39 -11.15
CA THR A 27 0.06 1.44 -10.84
C THR A 27 1.10 0.88 -9.89
N THR A 28 2.36 0.90 -10.30
CA THR A 28 3.46 0.46 -9.45
C THR A 28 4.12 1.66 -8.78
N VAL A 29 4.21 1.63 -7.46
CA VAL A 29 5.00 2.57 -6.66
C VAL A 29 6.25 1.84 -6.23
N ALA A 30 7.35 2.07 -6.95
CA ALA A 30 8.60 1.36 -6.74
C ALA A 30 9.56 2.09 -5.79
N ASP A 31 10.60 1.37 -5.36
CA ASP A 31 11.75 1.84 -4.58
C ASP A 31 11.34 2.54 -3.28
N ILE A 32 10.46 1.89 -2.52
CA ILE A 32 10.01 2.39 -1.23
C ILE A 32 10.95 1.88 -0.15
N THR A 33 11.83 2.77 0.32
CA THR A 33 12.59 2.53 1.55
C THR A 33 11.71 2.86 2.77
N LEU A 34 11.25 1.85 3.50
CA LEU A 34 10.32 1.99 4.61
C LEU A 34 10.85 2.90 5.73
N HIS A 35 12.16 2.81 6.02
CA HIS A 35 12.82 3.69 7.00
C HIS A 35 12.92 5.17 6.58
N LYS A 36 12.74 5.50 5.30
CA LYS A 36 12.78 6.89 4.79
C LYS A 36 11.39 7.47 4.55
N VAL A 37 10.36 6.64 4.58
CA VAL A 37 8.96 7.08 4.42
C VAL A 37 8.40 7.34 5.81
N THR A 38 7.87 8.54 6.01
CA THR A 38 7.23 8.89 7.29
C THR A 38 5.80 8.37 7.36
N ASP A 39 5.07 8.44 6.24
CA ASP A 39 3.66 8.08 6.12
C ASP A 39 3.42 7.51 4.72
N LEU A 40 3.13 6.21 4.64
CA LEU A 40 3.00 5.50 3.38
C LEU A 40 1.59 5.66 2.82
N GLU A 41 0.60 5.72 3.69
CA GLU A 41 -0.80 5.98 3.40
C GLU A 41 -0.95 7.31 2.68
N TYR A 42 -0.33 8.37 3.19
CA TYR A 42 -0.35 9.68 2.55
C TYR A 42 0.33 9.67 1.18
N LYS A 43 1.49 9.00 1.06
CA LYS A 43 2.20 8.87 -0.23
C LYS A 43 1.36 8.15 -1.29
N LEU A 44 0.53 7.20 -0.85
CA LEU A 44 -0.33 6.40 -1.71
C LEU A 44 -1.76 6.96 -1.82
N TYR A 45 -2.03 8.14 -1.25
CA TYR A 45 -3.36 8.76 -1.19
C TYR A 45 -4.45 7.84 -0.61
N LEU A 46 -4.07 6.97 0.32
CA LEU A 46 -4.98 6.03 0.97
C LEU A 46 -5.68 6.68 2.15
N ASP A 47 -6.92 6.25 2.38
CA ASP A 47 -7.63 6.53 3.62
C ASP A 47 -7.20 5.52 4.69
N PRO A 48 -6.45 5.96 5.73
CA PRO A 48 -5.87 5.08 6.74
C PRO A 48 -6.93 4.32 7.55
N GLU A 49 -8.15 4.86 7.67
CA GLU A 49 -9.22 4.21 8.42
C GLU A 49 -9.83 3.01 7.68
N THR A 50 -9.53 2.87 6.39
CA THR A 50 -10.10 1.84 5.51
C THR A 50 -9.14 0.68 5.22
N ILE A 51 -7.89 0.77 5.70
CA ILE A 51 -6.84 -0.19 5.33
C ILE A 51 -7.06 -1.52 6.04
N THR A 52 -7.23 -2.57 5.23
CA THR A 52 -7.29 -3.96 5.67
C THR A 52 -6.05 -4.70 5.17
N TYR A 53 -5.34 -5.35 6.08
CA TYR A 53 -4.07 -6.01 5.82
C TYR A 53 -4.23 -7.52 5.73
N HIS A 54 -3.54 -8.13 4.76
CA HIS A 54 -3.52 -9.57 4.54
C HIS A 54 -2.06 -10.02 4.38
N PHE A 55 -1.40 -10.33 5.50
CA PHE A 55 0.00 -10.78 5.53
C PHE A 55 0.15 -12.31 5.61
N ASP A 56 -0.91 -13.05 5.95
CA ASP A 56 -0.89 -14.51 6.15
C ASP A 56 -1.10 -15.31 4.85
N VAL A 57 -0.77 -14.72 3.69
CA VAL A 57 -0.96 -15.29 2.35
C VAL A 57 0.38 -15.31 1.59
N ASP A 58 0.49 -16.14 0.56
CA ASP A 58 1.72 -16.27 -0.25
C ASP A 58 2.19 -14.93 -0.83
N ASP A 59 1.25 -14.09 -1.27
CA ASP A 59 1.50 -12.74 -1.79
C ASP A 59 0.85 -11.70 -0.86
N PRO A 60 1.60 -11.10 0.08
CA PRO A 60 1.06 -10.13 1.03
C PRO A 60 0.45 -8.91 0.34
N TYR A 61 -0.72 -8.48 0.80
CA TYR A 61 -1.40 -7.32 0.24
C TYR A 61 -2.20 -6.54 1.27
N PHE A 62 -2.60 -5.33 0.91
CA PHE A 62 -3.60 -4.54 1.62
C PHE A 62 -4.73 -4.10 0.69
N GLU A 63 -5.88 -3.82 1.26
CA GLU A 63 -7.04 -3.24 0.58
C GLU A 63 -7.39 -1.93 1.27
N ALA A 64 -7.65 -0.88 0.50
CA ALA A 64 -7.95 0.44 1.04
C ALA A 64 -8.76 1.27 0.04
N ASN A 65 -9.39 2.34 0.54
CA ASN A 65 -9.88 3.40 -0.33
C ASN A 65 -8.72 4.36 -0.65
N GLN A 66 -8.58 4.71 -1.92
CA GLN A 66 -7.65 5.71 -2.43
C GLN A 66 -8.42 6.90 -2.97
N LYS A 67 -7.94 8.11 -2.73
CA LYS A 67 -8.46 9.32 -3.38
C LYS A 67 -7.81 9.49 -4.75
N ASP A 68 -8.63 9.59 -5.79
CA ASP A 68 -8.15 9.96 -7.12
C ASP A 68 -7.87 11.48 -7.23
N ASP A 69 -7.28 11.92 -8.35
CA ASP A 69 -7.00 13.34 -8.62
C ASP A 69 -8.26 14.23 -8.68
N LEU A 70 -9.44 13.62 -8.84
CA LEU A 70 -10.74 14.30 -8.87
C LEU A 70 -11.40 14.33 -7.48
N GLY A 71 -10.77 13.73 -6.46
CA GLY A 71 -11.25 13.65 -5.09
C GLY A 71 -12.30 12.56 -4.84
N ASN A 72 -12.53 11.65 -5.80
CA ASN A 72 -13.40 10.50 -5.61
C ASN A 72 -12.65 9.40 -4.85
N ASP A 73 -13.39 8.68 -4.02
CA ASP A 73 -12.86 7.50 -3.34
C ASP A 73 -13.01 6.28 -4.26
N LYS A 74 -11.89 5.62 -4.56
CA LYS A 74 -11.86 4.34 -5.29
C LYS A 74 -11.24 3.25 -4.44
N LYS A 75 -11.67 2.01 -4.58
CA LYS A 75 -11.02 0.88 -3.89
C LYS A 75 -9.78 0.44 -4.65
N VAL A 76 -8.71 0.18 -3.90
CA VAL A 76 -7.46 -0.35 -4.43
C VAL A 76 -6.98 -1.53 -3.61
N LYS A 77 -6.34 -2.47 -4.31
CA LYS A 77 -5.59 -3.58 -3.73
C LYS A 77 -4.11 -3.35 -3.99
N GLY A 78 -3.33 -3.20 -2.92
CA GLY A 78 -1.89 -2.99 -2.97
C GLY A 78 -1.13 -4.26 -2.60
N PHE A 79 -0.46 -4.87 -3.56
CA PHE A 79 0.44 -6.01 -3.33
C PHE A 79 1.82 -5.51 -2.94
N ILE A 80 2.38 -6.12 -1.89
CA ILE A 80 3.71 -5.80 -1.38
C ILE A 80 4.69 -6.75 -2.05
N LEU A 81 5.61 -6.20 -2.83
CA LEU A 81 6.65 -6.94 -3.53
C LEU A 81 7.98 -6.59 -2.87
N GLU A 82 8.60 -7.58 -2.22
CA GLU A 82 9.92 -7.41 -1.60
C GLU A 82 11.04 -7.62 -2.62
N TRP A 83 12.13 -6.86 -2.46
CA TRP A 83 13.36 -6.97 -3.24
C TRP A 83 14.56 -7.28 -2.36
#